data_AF-A0A1L8CNG7-F1
#
_entry.id   AF-A0A1L8CNG7-F1
#
_cell.length_a   1.000
_cell.length_b   1.000
_cell.length_c   1.000
_cell.angle_alpha   90.00
_cell.angle_beta   90.00
_cell.angle_gamma   90.00
#
_symmetry.space_group_name_H-M   'P 1'
#
loop_
_entity.id
_entity.type
_entity.pdbx_description
1 polymer ?
#
loop_
_entity_poly.entity_id
_entity_poly.type
_entity_poly.pdbx_seq_one_letter_code
_entity_poly.pdbx_strand_id
1 'polypeptide(L)'
;MDAYLHSLIIFAIFGNIVALPLILLGRRFKLSCHPLEYLALYINWLVFVLLVGSVFDDLNHAMIELEVSDTELNIVFGVAGFLSGLSFLPKILFSSKKVNSFLVTTMTSIFITIIYAKFAVLAFLFTVEGV
;
A
#
# COMPACT_ATOMS: atom_id res chain seq x y z
N MET A 1 -10.44 17.37 6.21
CA MET A 1 -9.00 17.21 5.91
C MET A 1 -8.89 16.85 4.43
N ASP A 2 -7.90 17.37 3.70
CA ASP A 2 -7.71 17.01 2.29
C ASP A 2 -7.58 15.47 2.14
N ALA A 3 -8.30 14.87 1.19
CA ALA A 3 -8.39 13.40 1.04
C ALA A 3 -7.01 12.77 0.80
N TYR A 4 -6.11 13.48 0.13
CA TYR A 4 -4.73 13.05 -0.08
C TYR A 4 -3.97 12.96 1.24
N LEU A 5 -4.07 14.00 2.08
CA LEU A 5 -3.41 13.99 3.38
C LEU A 5 -4.02 12.94 4.31
N HIS A 6 -5.35 12.81 4.32
CA HIS A 6 -6.05 11.79 5.13
C HIS A 6 -5.58 10.39 4.76
N SER A 7 -5.68 10.06 3.47
CA SER A 7 -5.30 8.74 2.95
C SER A 7 -3.83 8.43 3.19
N LEU A 8 -2.93 9.41 3.02
CA LEU A 8 -1.50 9.23 3.25
C LEU A 8 -1.20 8.93 4.72
N ILE A 9 -1.80 9.66 5.66
CA ILE A 9 -1.59 9.46 7.10
C ILE A 9 -2.02 8.05 7.49
N ILE A 10 -3.22 7.64 7.09
CA ILE A 10 -3.74 6.31 7.42
C ILE A 10 -2.88 5.22 6.80
N PHE A 11 -2.56 5.35 5.50
CA PHE A 11 -1.67 4.43 4.82
C PHE A 11 -0.33 4.30 5.54
N ALA A 12 0.27 5.44 5.91
CA ALA A 12 1.55 5.47 6.60
C ALA A 12 1.48 4.79 7.97
N ILE A 13 0.43 5.04 8.77
CA ILE A 13 0.25 4.41 10.08
C ILE A 13 0.24 2.89 9.94
N PHE A 14 -0.67 2.34 9.13
CA PHE A 14 -0.81 0.89 8.99
C PHE A 14 0.39 0.25 8.32
N GLY A 15 0.98 0.91 7.32
CA GLY A 15 2.21 0.45 6.68
C GLY A 15 3.37 0.36 7.65
N ASN A 16 3.53 1.34 8.53
CA ASN A 16 4.60 1.34 9.52
C ASN A 16 4.40 0.33 10.64
N ILE A 17 3.15 0.12 11.09
CA ILE A 17 2.82 -0.89 12.11
C ILE A 17 3.32 -2.27 11.69
N VAL A 18 3.26 -2.59 10.39
CA VAL A 18 3.73 -3.87 9.85
C VAL A 18 5.21 -3.83 9.44
N ALA A 19 5.62 -2.79 8.71
CA ALA A 19 6.96 -2.72 8.15
C ALA A 19 8.05 -2.63 9.22
N LEU A 20 7.85 -1.84 10.28
CA LEU A 20 8.88 -1.64 11.30
C LEU A 20 9.23 -2.95 12.04
N PRO A 21 8.27 -3.75 12.55
CA PRO A 21 8.56 -5.07 13.11
C PRO A 21 9.29 -6.00 12.13
N LEU A 22 8.88 -6.02 10.86
CA LEU A 22 9.51 -6.85 9.83
C LEU A 22 10.94 -6.42 9.53
N ILE A 23 11.21 -5.12 9.47
CA ILE A 23 12.57 -4.59 9.30
C ILE A 23 13.44 -4.96 10.50
N LEU A 24 12.93 -4.82 11.72
CA LEU A 24 13.62 -5.22 12.94
C LEU A 24 13.89 -6.73 12.99
N LEU A 25 12.93 -7.55 12.56
CA LEU A 25 13.08 -8.99 12.45
C LEU A 25 14.12 -9.36 11.39
N GLY A 26 14.11 -8.71 10.23
CA GLY A 26 15.10 -8.89 9.16
C GLY A 26 16.53 -8.64 9.61
N ARG A 27 16.77 -7.68 10.50
CA ARG A 27 18.10 -7.43 11.09
C ARG A 27 18.65 -8.64 11.84
N ARG A 28 17.80 -9.45 12.48
CA ARG A 28 18.23 -10.71 13.14
C ARG A 28 18.75 -11.74 12.15
N PHE A 29 18.31 -11.66 10.89
CA PHE A 29 18.77 -12.50 9.79
C PHE A 29 19.90 -11.85 8.97
N LYS A 30 20.57 -10.81 9.50
CA LYS A 30 21.60 -10.02 8.80
C LYS A 30 21.11 -9.35 7.51
N LEU A 31 19.82 -9.11 7.38
CA LEU A 31 19.23 -8.38 6.27
C LEU A 31 19.16 -6.89 6.61
N SER A 32 19.83 -6.06 5.83
CA SER A 32 19.69 -4.60 5.90
C SER A 32 18.51 -4.13 5.05
N CYS A 33 17.67 -3.25 5.59
CA CYS A 33 16.67 -2.54 4.81
C CYS A 33 17.30 -1.25 4.28
N HIS A 34 17.36 -1.10 2.96
CA HIS A 34 17.82 0.16 2.36
C HIS A 34 16.72 1.23 2.46
N PRO A 35 17.06 2.50 2.67
CA PRO A 35 16.06 3.58 2.70
C PRO A 35 15.16 3.61 1.47
N LEU A 36 15.70 3.25 0.29
CA LEU A 36 14.92 3.14 -0.96
C LEU A 36 13.89 2.01 -0.93
N GLU A 37 14.19 0.87 -0.29
CA GLU A 37 13.21 -0.21 -0.11
C GLU A 37 12.06 0.25 0.79
N TYR A 38 12.38 1.03 1.82
CA TYR A 38 11.37 1.61 2.70
C TYR A 38 10.51 2.67 1.99
N LEU A 39 11.10 3.51 1.14
CA LEU A 39 10.35 4.45 0.31
C LEU A 39 9.45 3.73 -0.72
N ALA A 40 9.85 2.53 -1.18
CA ALA A 40 9.03 1.75 -2.10
C ALA A 40 7.66 1.38 -1.53
N LEU A 41 7.49 1.35 -0.20
CA LEU A 41 6.18 1.21 0.43
C LEU A 41 5.18 2.28 -0.03
N TYR A 42 5.63 3.52 -0.13
CA TYR A 42 4.78 4.67 -0.42
C TYR A 42 4.48 4.80 -1.93
N ILE A 43 5.23 4.08 -2.77
CA ILE A 43 4.88 3.93 -4.19
C ILE A 43 3.51 3.27 -4.34
N ASN A 44 3.16 2.33 -3.45
CA ASN A 44 1.84 1.68 -3.48
C ASN A 44 0.70 2.69 -3.25
N TRP A 45 0.88 3.62 -2.30
CA TRP A 45 -0.07 4.71 -2.08
C TRP A 45 -0.15 5.63 -3.30
N LEU A 46 1.01 6.04 -3.85
CA LEU A 46 1.06 6.93 -5.00
C LEU A 46 0.35 6.33 -6.22
N VAL A 47 0.60 5.05 -6.53
CA VAL A 47 -0.04 4.38 -7.66
C VAL A 47 -1.56 4.33 -7.47
N PHE A 48 -2.04 4.05 -6.26
CA PHE A 48 -3.48 4.04 -6.00
C PHE A 48 -4.10 5.42 -6.20
N VAL A 49 -3.51 6.46 -5.62
CA VAL A 49 -4.01 7.82 -5.75
C VAL A 49 -4.02 8.27 -7.21
N LEU A 50 -2.98 7.95 -7.97
CA LEU A 50 -2.91 8.23 -9.41
C LEU A 50 -3.96 7.45 -10.21
N LEU A 51 -4.25 6.19 -9.85
CA LEU A 51 -5.29 5.41 -10.51
C LEU A 51 -6.67 6.00 -10.25
N VAL A 52 -6.99 6.33 -8.99
CA VAL A 52 -8.27 6.96 -8.65
C VAL A 52 -8.40 8.32 -9.33
N GLY A 53 -7.36 9.16 -9.25
CA GLY A 53 -7.32 10.44 -9.95
C GLY A 53 -7.42 10.31 -11.48
N SER A 54 -6.94 9.22 -12.08
CA SER A 54 -7.09 9.01 -13.52
C SER A 54 -8.52 8.67 -13.96
N VAL A 55 -9.36 8.16 -13.05
CA VAL A 55 -10.75 7.78 -13.33
C VAL A 55 -11.71 8.92 -12.99
N PHE A 56 -11.45 9.64 -11.90
CA PHE A 56 -12.34 10.65 -11.32
C PHE A 56 -11.76 12.07 -11.36
N ASP A 57 -10.71 12.29 -12.14
CA ASP A 57 -9.85 13.49 -12.22
C ASP A 57 -9.10 13.87 -10.91
N ASP A 58 -9.69 13.64 -9.73
CA ASP A 58 -9.14 13.99 -8.43
C ASP A 58 -9.66 13.06 -7.30
N LEU A 59 -8.84 12.80 -6.28
CA LEU A 59 -9.24 11.98 -5.13
C LEU A 59 -10.35 12.61 -4.30
N ASN A 60 -10.35 13.95 -4.12
CA ASN A 60 -11.44 14.61 -3.39
C ASN A 60 -12.74 14.54 -4.20
N HIS A 61 -12.65 14.66 -5.53
CA HIS A 61 -13.82 14.51 -6.40
C HIS A 61 -14.39 13.10 -6.32
N ALA A 62 -13.53 12.07 -6.41
CA ALA A 62 -13.92 10.67 -6.26
C ALA A 62 -14.66 10.41 -4.94
N MET A 63 -14.18 10.96 -3.82
CA MET A 63 -14.83 10.78 -2.52
C MET A 63 -16.25 11.36 -2.48
N ILE A 64 -16.46 12.51 -3.12
CA ILE A 64 -17.78 13.17 -3.16
C ILE A 64 -18.72 12.40 -4.10
N GLU A 65 -18.26 12.05 -5.30
CA GLU A 65 -19.07 11.37 -6.32
C GLU A 65 -19.51 9.98 -5.87
N LEU A 66 -18.65 9.28 -5.13
CA LEU A 66 -18.91 7.93 -4.64
C LEU A 66 -19.53 7.89 -3.24
N GLU A 67 -19.84 9.06 -2.66
CA GLU A 67 -20.34 9.21 -1.28
C GLU A 67 -19.50 8.46 -0.23
N VAL A 68 -18.19 8.34 -0.47
CA VAL A 68 -17.27 7.57 0.38
C VAL A 68 -17.08 8.29 1.71
N SER A 69 -17.48 7.62 2.79
CA SER A 69 -17.27 8.13 4.13
C SER A 69 -15.79 8.10 4.55
N ASP A 70 -15.42 8.95 5.50
CA ASP A 70 -14.08 8.92 6.12
C ASP A 70 -13.73 7.52 6.67
N THR A 71 -14.73 6.77 7.15
CA THR A 71 -14.54 5.42 7.67
C THR A 71 -14.13 4.44 6.57
N GLU A 72 -14.78 4.49 5.41
CA GLU A 72 -14.45 3.62 4.28
C GLU A 72 -13.09 3.96 3.69
N LEU A 73 -12.77 5.25 3.57
CA LEU A 73 -11.43 5.72 3.21
C LEU A 73 -10.37 5.13 4.15
N ASN A 74 -10.63 5.18 5.47
CA ASN A 74 -9.72 4.65 6.48
C ASN A 74 -9.51 3.14 6.34
N ILE A 75 -10.57 2.39 6.05
CA ILE A 75 -10.48 0.94 5.84
C ILE A 75 -9.65 0.64 4.59
N VAL A 76 -9.96 1.29 3.47
CA VAL A 76 -9.29 1.05 2.18
C VAL A 76 -7.81 1.35 2.26
N PHE A 77 -7.43 2.54 2.75
CA PHE A 77 -6.03 2.93 2.87
C PHE A 77 -5.30 2.24 4.04
N GLY A 78 -6.03 1.85 5.09
CA GLY A 78 -5.48 1.05 6.19
C GLY A 78 -5.08 -0.35 5.74
N VAL A 79 -5.95 -1.04 4.99
CA VAL A 79 -5.65 -2.33 4.36
C VAL A 79 -4.50 -2.18 3.37
N ALA A 80 -4.50 -1.13 2.56
CA ALA A 80 -3.42 -0.83 1.62
C ALA A 80 -2.06 -0.67 2.32
N GLY A 81 -2.04 0.11 3.40
CA GLY A 81 -0.85 0.31 4.22
C GLY A 81 -0.37 -1.01 4.79
N PHE A 82 -1.26 -1.78 5.41
CA PHE A 82 -0.96 -3.10 5.98
C PHE A 82 -0.32 -4.04 4.95
N LEU A 83 -0.94 -4.18 3.77
CA LEU A 83 -0.42 -5.02 2.70
C LEU A 83 0.92 -4.49 2.18
N SER A 84 1.06 -3.18 1.99
CA SER A 84 2.32 -2.57 1.60
C SER A 84 3.42 -2.93 2.59
N GLY A 85 3.18 -2.83 3.89
CA GLY A 85 4.13 -3.23 4.93
C GLY A 85 4.53 -4.72 4.87
N LEU A 86 3.59 -5.61 4.52
CA LEU A 86 3.87 -7.04 4.30
C LEU A 86 4.80 -7.31 3.12
N SER A 87 5.07 -6.33 2.24
CA SER A 87 6.04 -6.49 1.15
C SER A 87 7.46 -6.84 1.63
N PHE A 88 7.79 -6.57 2.89
CA PHE A 88 9.05 -6.96 3.53
C PHE A 88 9.10 -8.42 3.98
N LEU A 89 7.95 -9.09 4.12
CA LEU A 89 7.88 -10.45 4.65
C LEU A 89 8.65 -11.45 3.78
N PRO A 90 8.54 -11.47 2.44
CA PRO A 90 9.26 -12.44 1.61
C PRO A 90 10.77 -12.33 1.75
N LYS A 91 11.31 -11.11 1.94
CA LYS A 91 12.75 -10.91 2.18
C LYS A 91 13.23 -11.68 3.41
N ILE A 92 12.43 -11.75 4.47
CA ILE A 92 12.73 -12.51 5.69
C ILE A 92 12.63 -14.01 5.44
N LEU A 93 11.56 -14.44 4.75
CA LEU A 93 11.32 -15.86 4.43
C LEU A 93 12.41 -16.45 3.52
N PHE A 94 12.94 -15.65 2.60
CA PHE A 94 14.00 -16.06 1.66
C PHE A 94 15.42 -15.69 2.11
N SER A 95 15.60 -15.26 3.36
CA SER A 95 16.89 -14.83 3.92
C SER A 95 18.00 -15.88 3.79
N SER A 96 17.66 -17.17 3.86
CA SER A 96 18.61 -18.29 3.75
C SER A 96 19.05 -18.61 2.31
N LYS A 97 18.35 -18.08 1.28
CA LYS A 97 18.50 -18.55 -0.11
C LYS A 97 19.47 -17.76 -0.99
N LYS A 98 20.33 -16.88 -0.44
CA LYS A 98 21.25 -15.98 -1.21
C LYS A 98 20.54 -15.19 -2.33
N VAL A 99 19.23 -14.95 -2.21
CA VAL A 99 18.44 -14.23 -3.22
C VAL A 99 18.64 -12.72 -3.01
N ASN A 100 18.71 -11.95 -4.09
CA ASN A 100 18.81 -10.50 -4.02
C ASN A 100 17.57 -9.92 -3.31
N SER A 101 17.78 -9.46 -2.08
CA SER A 101 16.72 -8.99 -1.20
C SER A 101 15.99 -7.75 -1.72
N PHE A 102 16.71 -6.87 -2.42
CA PHE A 102 16.13 -5.68 -3.04
C PHE A 102 15.11 -6.09 -4.11
N LEU A 103 15.51 -7.01 -5.00
CA LEU A 103 14.67 -7.49 -6.08
C LEU A 103 13.41 -8.20 -5.55
N VAL A 104 13.55 -9.01 -4.50
CA VAL A 104 12.42 -9.68 -3.84
C VAL A 104 11.44 -8.66 -3.26
N THR A 105 11.91 -7.65 -2.54
CA THR A 105 11.04 -6.61 -1.98
C THR A 105 10.37 -5.78 -3.06
N THR A 106 11.10 -5.37 -4.12
CA THR A 106 10.52 -4.63 -5.25
C THR A 106 9.46 -5.45 -5.99
N MET A 107 9.73 -6.72 -6.31
CA MET A 107 8.76 -7.61 -6.95
C MET A 107 7.54 -7.82 -6.08
N THR A 108 7.73 -8.06 -4.78
CA THR A 108 6.62 -8.23 -3.84
C THR A 108 5.77 -6.96 -3.78
N SER A 109 6.41 -5.79 -3.73
CA SER A 109 5.68 -4.52 -3.75
C SER A 109 4.86 -4.39 -5.01
N ILE A 110 5.44 -4.64 -6.20
CA ILE A 110 4.72 -4.59 -7.50
C ILE A 110 3.52 -5.54 -7.50
N PHE A 111 3.69 -6.79 -7.06
CA PHE A 111 2.58 -7.75 -7.00
C PHE A 111 1.47 -7.28 -6.06
N ILE A 112 1.84 -6.72 -4.91
CA ILE A 112 0.88 -6.14 -3.96
C ILE A 112 0.18 -4.92 -4.59
N THR A 113 0.91 -4.07 -5.32
CA THR A 113 0.30 -2.96 -6.09
C THR A 113 -0.72 -3.47 -7.09
N ILE A 114 -0.41 -4.53 -7.84
CA ILE A 114 -1.31 -5.10 -8.87
C ILE A 114 -2.57 -5.69 -8.23
N ILE A 115 -2.39 -6.47 -7.16
CA ILE A 115 -3.51 -7.06 -6.41
C ILE A 115 -4.38 -5.93 -5.86
N TYR A 116 -3.76 -4.93 -5.25
CA TYR A 116 -4.45 -3.81 -4.65
C TYR A 116 -5.17 -2.94 -5.69
N ALA A 117 -4.56 -2.63 -6.82
CA ALA A 117 -5.20 -1.92 -7.94
C ALA A 117 -6.44 -2.67 -8.45
N LYS A 118 -6.39 -4.00 -8.51
CA LYS A 118 -7.57 -4.81 -8.85
C LYS A 118 -8.67 -4.74 -7.79
N PHE A 119 -8.31 -4.81 -6.51
CA PHE A 119 -9.28 -4.67 -5.42
C PHE A 119 -9.89 -3.27 -5.34
N ALA A 120 -9.10 -2.23 -5.59
CA ALA A 120 -9.55 -0.85 -5.70
C ALA A 120 -10.62 -0.73 -6.78
N VAL A 121 -10.29 -1.15 -8.00
CA VAL A 121 -11.20 -1.11 -9.15
C VAL A 121 -12.46 -1.94 -8.89
N LEU A 122 -12.33 -3.13 -8.30
CA LEU A 122 -13.50 -3.95 -7.92
C LEU A 122 -14.37 -3.26 -6.86
N ALA A 123 -13.78 -2.75 -5.79
CA ALA A 123 -14.50 -2.04 -4.75
C ALA A 123 -15.24 -0.82 -5.32
N PHE A 124 -14.58 -0.04 -6.18
CA PHE A 124 -15.18 1.11 -6.86
C PHE A 124 -16.29 0.71 -7.84
N LEU A 125 -16.10 -0.34 -8.64
CA LEU A 125 -17.13 -0.85 -9.56
C LEU A 125 -18.38 -1.34 -8.81
N PHE A 126 -18.20 -2.08 -7.72
CA PHE A 126 -19.32 -2.59 -6.92
C PHE A 126 -20.03 -1.52 -6.09
N THR A 127 -19.38 -0.39 -5.77
CA THR A 127 -20.05 0.77 -5.18
C THR A 127 -20.83 1.61 -6.20
N VAL A 128 -20.37 1.68 -7.46
CA VAL A 128 -21.06 2.44 -8.52
C VAL A 128 -22.24 1.67 -9.13
N GLU A 129 -22.16 0.34 -9.24
CA GLU A 129 -23.27 -0.50 -9.75
C GLU A 129 -24.32 -0.86 -8.69
N GLY A 130 -24.18 -0.35 -7.46
CA GLY A 130 -25.05 -0.63 -6.31
C GLY A 130 -26.28 0.28 -6.17
N VAL A 131 -26.59 1.12 -7.16
CA VAL A 131 -27.79 1.98 -7.23
C VAL A 131 -28.68 1.58 -8.40
#